data_AF-A0A1M5QIV3-F1
#
_entry.id   AF-A0A1M5QIV3-F1
#
_cell.length_a   1.000
_cell.length_b   1.000
_cell.length_c   1.000
_cell.angle_alpha   90.00
_cell.angle_beta   90.00
_cell.angle_gamma   90.00
#
_symmetry.space_group_name_H-M   'P 1'
#
loop_
_entity.id
_entity.type
_entity.pdbx_description
1 polymer ?
#
loop_
_entity_poly.entity_id
_entity_poly.type
_entity_poly.pdbx_seq_one_letter_code
_entity_poly.pdbx_strand_id
1 'polypeptide(L)'
;MTELEVIAKNILGLKQLLRVAWEDLGSTHLGLSERREIRSQMRRAAADLHHALQDFQDEHDRLRKLHAEKCEKEAPRRVKLRLVD
;
A
#
# COMPACT_ATOMS: atom_id res chain seq x y z
N MET A 1 -2.61 15.29 -5.94
CA MET A 1 -2.04 13.97 -5.61
C MET A 1 -3.00 13.34 -4.62
N THR A 2 -3.54 12.16 -4.91
CA THR A 2 -4.45 11.46 -4.00
C THR A 2 -3.67 10.80 -2.86
N GLU A 3 -4.33 10.47 -1.74
CA GLU A 3 -3.68 9.76 -0.62
C GLU A 3 -3.06 8.43 -1.06
N LEU A 4 -3.76 7.66 -1.91
CA LEU A 4 -3.24 6.44 -2.51
C LEU A 4 -1.98 6.65 -3.36
N GLU A 5 -1.90 7.74 -4.14
CA GLU A 5 -0.70 8.06 -4.92
C GLU A 5 0.51 8.35 -4.02
N VAL A 6 0.29 9.01 -2.89
CA VAL A 6 1.35 9.29 -1.91
C VAL A 6 1.83 7.98 -1.28
N ILE A 7 0.90 7.12 -0.84
CA ILE A 7 1.24 5.81 -0.24
C ILE A 7 1.97 4.94 -1.27
N ALA A 8 1.52 4.89 -2.53
CA ALA A 8 2.17 4.13 -3.58
C ALA A 8 3.60 4.60 -3.87
N LYS A 9 3.84 5.91 -3.86
CA LYS A 9 5.19 6.48 -4.00
C LYS A 9 6.09 6.10 -2.82
N ASN A 10 5.56 6.15 -1.59
CA ASN A 10 6.29 5.73 -0.40
C ASN A 10 6.67 4.24 -0.47
N ILE A 11 5.74 3.37 -0.85
CA ILE A 11 6.00 1.94 -1.06
C ILE A 11 7.13 1.73 -2.08
N LEU A 12 7.10 2.44 -3.20
CA LEU A 12 8.14 2.34 -4.24
C LEU A 12 9.51 2.78 -3.70
N GLY A 13 9.55 3.91 -2.99
CA GLY A 13 10.78 4.42 -2.35
C GLY A 13 11.37 3.42 -1.35
N LEU A 14 10.53 2.83 -0.50
CA LEU A 14 10.95 1.85 0.50
C LEU A 14 11.47 0.55 -0.14
N LYS A 15 10.81 0.07 -1.21
CA LYS A 15 11.31 -1.07 -1.99
C LYS A 15 12.67 -0.78 -2.61
N GLN A 16 12.86 0.42 -3.15
CA GLN A 16 14.14 0.82 -3.73
C GLN A 16 15.24 0.90 -2.66
N LEU A 17 14.94 1.46 -1.49
CA LEU A 17 15.88 1.49 -0.36
C LEU A 17 16.30 0.09 0.08
N LEU A 18 15.34 -0.84 0.22
CA LEU A 18 15.64 -2.22 0.57
C LEU A 18 16.50 -2.90 -0.50
N ARG A 19 16.23 -2.65 -1.78
CA ARG A 19 17.01 -3.19 -2.89
C ARG A 19 18.46 -2.70 -2.83
N VAL A 20 18.68 -1.39 -2.71
CA VAL A 20 20.02 -0.81 -2.63
C VAL A 20 20.77 -1.37 -1.42
N ALA A 21 20.12 -1.46 -0.26
CA ALA A 21 20.73 -2.04 0.94
C ALA A 21 21.12 -3.52 0.76
N TRP A 22 20.34 -4.29 0.01
CA TRP A 22 20.68 -5.68 -0.35
C TRP A 22 21.91 -5.74 -1.28
N GLU A 23 21.97 -4.86 -2.28
CA GLU A 23 23.12 -4.74 -3.19
C GLU A 23 24.39 -4.35 -2.41
N ASP A 24 24.27 -3.38 -1.49
CA ASP A 24 25.37 -2.95 -0.62
C ASP A 24 25.88 -4.10 0.26
N LEU A 25 25.00 -4.88 0.90
CA LEU A 25 25.41 -6.03 1.70
C LEU A 25 26.18 -7.09 0.89
N GLY A 26 25.95 -7.19 -0.42
CA GLY A 26 26.70 -8.06 -1.32
C GLY A 26 28.13 -7.56 -1.60
N SER A 27 28.43 -6.29 -1.34
CA SER A 27 29.76 -5.71 -1.53
C SER A 27 30.79 -6.34 -0.58
N THR A 28 31.98 -6.65 -1.10
CA THR A 28 33.11 -7.20 -0.32
C THR A 28 33.84 -6.13 0.48
N HIS A 29 33.63 -4.85 0.19
CA HIS A 29 34.36 -3.73 0.79
C HIS A 29 33.81 -3.26 2.13
N LEU A 30 32.62 -3.73 2.53
CA LEU A 30 31.98 -3.31 3.77
C LEU A 30 32.57 -4.00 5.01
N GLY A 31 32.93 -3.18 5.99
CA GLY A 31 33.27 -3.59 7.34
C GLY A 31 32.07 -4.10 8.15
N LEU A 32 32.36 -4.69 9.31
CA LEU A 32 31.32 -5.27 10.18
C LEU A 32 30.32 -4.24 10.72
N SER A 33 30.78 -3.03 11.05
CA SER A 33 29.94 -1.93 11.55
C SER A 33 28.97 -1.46 10.48
N GLU A 34 29.44 -1.24 9.26
CA GLU A 34 28.62 -0.81 8.12
C GLU A 34 27.55 -1.85 7.79
N ARG A 35 27.91 -3.14 7.77
CA ARG A 35 26.95 -4.25 7.59
C ARG A 35 25.89 -4.31 8.70
N ARG A 36 26.24 -3.93 9.94
CA ARG A 36 25.26 -3.85 11.05
C ARG A 36 24.32 -2.67 10.84
N GLU A 37 24.84 -1.52 10.43
CA GLU A 37 24.03 -0.33 10.18
C GLU A 37 23.08 -0.54 9.00
N ILE A 38 23.55 -1.12 7.89
CA ILE A 38 22.69 -1.45 6.74
C ILE A 38 21.56 -2.40 7.16
N ARG A 39 21.85 -3.46 7.92
CA ARG A 39 20.79 -4.35 8.45
C ARG A 39 19.83 -3.63 9.40
N SER A 40 20.30 -2.62 10.14
CA SER A 40 19.46 -1.77 10.97
C SER A 40 18.51 -0.93 10.13
N GLN A 41 19.02 -0.28 9.08
CA GLN A 41 18.24 0.48 8.11
C GLN A 41 17.22 -0.39 7.38
N MET A 42 17.60 -1.59 6.94
CA MET A 42 16.69 -2.55 6.32
C MET A 42 15.54 -2.95 7.24
N ARG A 43 15.81 -3.19 8.53
CA ARG A 43 14.74 -3.51 9.51
C ARG A 43 13.76 -2.36 9.66
N ARG A 44 14.25 -1.11 9.73
CA ARG A 44 13.40 0.09 9.78
C ARG A 44 12.56 0.22 8.51
N ALA A 45 13.21 0.20 7.34
CA ALA A 45 12.53 0.31 6.05
C ALA A 45 11.51 -0.83 5.80
N ALA A 46 11.78 -2.04 6.29
CA ALA A 46 10.83 -3.15 6.20
C ALA A 46 9.60 -2.94 7.09
N ALA A 47 9.78 -2.39 8.30
CA ALA A 47 8.65 -2.02 9.17
C ALA A 47 7.82 -0.90 8.54
N ASP A 48 8.48 0.14 8.02
CA ASP A 48 7.81 1.25 7.33
C ASP A 48 7.04 0.75 6.10
N LEU A 49 7.61 -0.19 5.34
CA LEU A 49 6.96 -0.79 4.17
C LEU A 49 5.71 -1.58 4.58
N HIS A 50 5.79 -2.33 5.67
CA HIS A 50 4.64 -3.05 6.20
C HIS A 50 3.50 -2.09 6.60
N HIS A 51 3.83 -1.00 7.29
CA HIS A 51 2.85 0.04 7.63
C HIS A 51 2.24 0.70 6.38
N ALA A 52 3.06 1.10 5.42
CA ALA A 52 2.56 1.71 4.19
C ALA A 52 1.67 0.77 3.36
N LEU A 53 1.94 -0.54 3.36
CA LEU A 53 1.08 -1.53 2.72
C LEU A 53 -0.26 -1.69 3.45
N GLN A 54 -0.24 -1.64 4.78
CA GLN A 54 -1.47 -1.67 5.58
C GLN A 54 -2.33 -0.44 5.30
N ASP A 55 -1.73 0.76 5.31
CA ASP A 55 -2.43 2.01 5.01
C ASP A 55 -3.03 2.00 3.60
N PHE A 56 -2.29 1.45 2.63
CA PHE A 56 -2.79 1.29 1.26
C PHE A 56 -4.03 0.39 1.22
N GLN A 57 -3.98 -0.74 1.93
CA GLN A 57 -5.05 -1.71 1.95
C GLN A 57 -6.30 -1.16 2.64
N ASP A 58 -6.13 -0.44 3.75
CA ASP A 58 -7.22 0.19 4.49
C ASP A 58 -7.92 1.27 3.64
N GLU A 59 -7.16 2.13 2.96
CA GLU A 59 -7.73 3.16 2.09
C GLU A 59 -8.37 2.56 0.84
N HIS A 60 -7.78 1.51 0.26
CA HIS A 60 -8.39 0.76 -0.84
C HIS A 60 -9.74 0.16 -0.44
N ASP A 61 -9.83 -0.48 0.73
CA ASP A 61 -11.06 -1.08 1.23
C ASP A 61 -12.12 -0.02 1.57
N ARG A 62 -11.70 1.14 2.08
CA ARG A 62 -12.58 2.29 2.31
C ARG A 62 -13.19 2.78 1.00
N LEU A 63 -12.38 3.00 -0.03
CA LEU A 63 -12.87 3.44 -1.33
C LEU A 63 -13.79 2.41 -1.98
N ARG A 64 -13.48 1.12 -1.83
CA ARG A 64 -14.33 0.02 -2.31
C ARG A 64 -15.71 0.04 -1.63
N LYS A 65 -15.77 0.25 -0.30
CA LYS A 65 -17.04 0.37 0.44
C LYS A 65 -17.84 1.58 -0.01
N LEU A 66 -17.19 2.75 -0.14
CA LEU A 66 -17.83 3.97 -0.64
C LEU A 66 -18.41 3.78 -2.04
N HIS A 67 -17.70 3.07 -2.92
CA HIS A 67 -18.19 2.75 -4.25
C HIS A 67 -19.41 1.81 -4.20
N ALA A 68 -19.37 0.77 -3.36
CA ALA A 68 -20.50 -0.14 -3.19
C ALA A 68 -21.76 0.59 -2.69
N GLU A 69 -21.62 1.47 -1.69
CA GLU A 69 -22.73 2.28 -1.17
C GLU A 69 -23.30 3.24 -2.22
N LYS A 70 -22.45 3.82 -3.09
CA LYS A 70 -22.91 4.65 -4.21
C LYS A 70 -23.71 3.83 -5.21
N CYS A 71 -23.23 2.64 -5.59
CA CYS A 71 -23.97 1.75 -6.49
C CYS A 71 -25.32 1.29 -5.90
N GLU A 72 -25.40 1.02 -4.59
CA GLU A 72 -26.68 0.70 -3.94
C GLU A 72 -27.67 1.88 -3.95
N LYS A 73 -27.19 3.10 -3.74
CA LYS A 73 -28.02 4.32 -3.79
C LYS A 73 -28.48 4.67 -5.21
N GLU A 74 -27.67 4.33 -6.22
CA GLU A 74 -27.97 4.55 -7.64
C GLU A 74 -28.72 3.38 -8.28
N ALA A 75 -28.95 2.28 -7.56
CA ALA A 75 -29.67 1.12 -8.07
C ALA A 75 -31.08 1.55 -8.53
N PRO A 76 -31.45 1.31 -9.80
CA PRO A 76 -32.74 1.72 -10.33
C PRO A 76 -33.84 1.08 -9.48
N ARG A 77 -34.77 1.92 -8.99
CA ARG A 77 -35.92 1.46 -8.21
C ARG A 77 -36.57 0.30 -8.95
N ARG A 78 -36.57 -0.90 -8.34
CA ARG A 78 -37.30 -2.06 -8.87
C ARG A 78 -38.74 -1.64 -9.13
N VAL A 79 -39.09 -1.38 -10.38
CA VAL A 79 -40.47 -1.13 -10.79
C VAL A 79 -41.20 -2.44 -10.59
N LYS A 80 -41.97 -2.54 -9.50
CA LYS A 80 -42.89 -3.66 -9.30
C LYS A 80 -44.07 -3.45 -10.25
N LEU A 81 -43.97 -4.03 -11.44
CA LEU A 81 -45.11 -4.16 -12.35
C LEU A 81 -46.16 -5.01 -11.63
N ARG A 82 -47.28 -4.41 -11.25
CA ARG A 82 -48.47 -5.13 -10.81
C ARG A 82 -49.37 -5.26 -12.02
N LEU A 83 -49.78 -6.49 -12.32
CA LEU A 83 -50.90 -6.75 -13.21
C LEU A 83 -52.16 -6.18 -12.55
N VAL A 84 -52.90 -5.37 -13.30
CA VAL A 84 -54.21 -4.87 -12.93
C VAL A 84 -55.20 -5.83 -13.57
N ASP A 85 -55.98 -6.53 -12.75
CA ASP A 85 -57.08 -7.40 -13.16
C ASP A 85 -58.28 -6.57 -13.66
#